data_AF-A0A1Y5HA11-F1
#
_entry.id   AF-A0A1Y5HA11-F1
#
_cell.length_a   1.000
_cell.length_b   1.000
_cell.length_c   1.000
_cell.angle_alpha   90.00
_cell.angle_beta   90.00
_cell.angle_gamma   90.00
#
_symmetry.space_group_name_H-M   'P 1'
#
loop_
_entity.id
_entity.type
_entity.pdbx_description
1 polymer ?
#
loop_
_entity_poly.entity_id
_entity_poly.type
_entity_poly.pdbx_seq_one_letter_code
_entity_poly.pdbx_strand_id
1 'polypeptide(L)' 'MDITIMLFTLAGIAALGVMSPGPDFIAVTHAAVASSRKQAGAVAAGVVLGNGIWAAAALFGVGTLFILFPTLFIAFKVIG' A
#
# COMPACT_ATOMS: atom_id res chain seq x y z
N MET A 1 -0.15 6.88 28.87
CA MET A 1 0.73 6.60 27.72
C MET A 1 0.69 7.83 26.84
N ASP A 2 1.83 8.46 26.57
CA ASP A 2 1.85 9.74 25.84
C ASP A 2 1.53 9.53 24.36
N ILE A 3 0.81 10.49 23.75
CA ILE A 3 0.40 10.44 22.34
C ILE A 3 1.59 10.21 21.40
N THR A 4 2.74 10.81 21.71
CA THR A 4 3.99 10.65 20.96
C THR A 4 4.44 9.19 20.93
N ILE A 5 4.39 8.49 22.07
CA ILE A 5 4.75 7.08 22.17
C ILE A 5 3.79 6.22 21.35
N MET A 6 2.49 6.53 21.36
CA MET A 6 1.50 5.84 20.54
C MET A 6 1.78 6.00 19.04
N LEU A 7 2.09 7.21 18.58
CA LEU A 7 2.39 7.47 17.17
C LEU A 7 3.65 6.74 16.70
N PHE A 8 4.72 6.74 17.50
CA PHE A 8 5.94 5.99 17.16
C PHE A 8 5.71 4.48 17.14
N THR A 9 4.92 3.96 18.09
CA THR A 9 4.56 2.54 18.11
C THR A 9 3.77 2.16 16.85
N LEU A 10 2.76 2.95 16.49
CA LEU A 10 1.95 2.74 15.29
C LEU A 10 2.81 2.81 14.01
N ALA A 11 3.68 3.82 13.90
CA ALA A 11 4.59 3.96 12.77
C ALA A 11 5.54 2.77 12.64
N GLY A 12 6.09 2.28 13.75
CA GLY A 12 6.96 1.10 13.77
C GLY A 12 6.22 -0.17 13.31
N ILE A 13 5.01 -0.41 13.82
CA ILE A 13 4.20 -1.55 13.40
C ILE A 13 3.84 -1.45 11.92
N ALA A 14 3.44 -0.27 11.44
CA ALA A 14 3.11 -0.05 10.04
C ALA A 14 4.32 -0.28 9.11
N ALA A 15 5.51 0.19 9.51
CA ALA A 15 6.73 -0.02 8.74
C ALA A 15 7.07 -1.52 8.61
N LEU A 16 6.98 -2.28 9.71
CA LEU A 16 7.20 -3.73 9.68
C LEU A 16 6.15 -4.45 8.81
N GLY A 17 4.89 -4.01 8.86
CA GLY A 17 3.83 -4.52 8.00
C GLY A 17 4.13 -4.31 6.51
N VAL A 18 4.57 -3.11 6.13
CA VAL A 18 4.91 -2.79 4.73
C VAL A 18 6.18 -3.53 4.25
N MET A 19 7.13 -3.80 5.14
CA MET A 19 8.33 -4.58 4.82
C MET A 19 8.05 -6.09 4.65
N SER A 20 6.90 -6.58 5.10
CA SER A 20 6.54 -7.99 4.98
C SER A 20 6.31 -8.36 3.51
N PRO A 21 6.81 -9.52 3.02
CA PRO A 21 6.69 -9.87 1.61
C PRO A 21 5.22 -10.04 1.20
N GLY A 22 4.73 -9.12 0.36
CA GLY A 22 3.40 -9.16 -0.23
C GLY A 22 3.40 -9.55 -1.72
N PRO A 23 2.24 -9.48 -2.38
CA PRO A 23 2.12 -9.75 -3.82
C PRO A 23 3.05 -8.88 -4.69
N ASP A 24 3.24 -7.61 -4.30
CA ASP A 24 4.15 -6.67 -4.99
C ASP A 24 5.60 -7.17 -5.00
N PHE A 25 6.07 -7.69 -3.86
CA PHE A 25 7.41 -8.26 -3.75
C PHE A 25 7.54 -9.47 -4.67
N ILE A 26 6.55 -10.36 -4.69
CA ILE A 26 6.53 -11.53 -5.57
C ILE A 26 6.56 -11.10 -7.04
N ALA A 27 5.76 -10.11 -7.44
CA ALA A 27 5.72 -9.61 -8.81
C ALA A 27 7.06 -9.04 -9.27
N VAL A 28 7.68 -8.18 -8.45
CA VAL A 28 8.98 -7.56 -8.78
C VAL A 28 10.11 -8.59 -8.77
N THR A 29 10.14 -9.49 -7.79
CA THR A 29 11.18 -10.54 -7.72
C THR A 29 11.04 -11.55 -8.86
N HIS A 30 9.83 -11.97 -9.20
CA HIS A 30 9.59 -12.81 -10.37
C HIS A 30 10.06 -12.12 -11.66
N ALA A 31 9.72 -10.84 -11.85
CA ALA A 31 10.21 -10.09 -13.01
C ALA A 31 11.74 -9.91 -13.02
N ALA A 32 12.38 -9.80 -11.85
CA ALA A 32 13.83 -9.71 -11.72
C ALA A 32 14.55 -11.02 -12.06
N VAL A 33 13.95 -12.17 -11.74
CA VAL A 33 14.54 -13.50 -11.97
C VAL A 33 14.22 -14.03 -13.37
N ALA A 34 12.98 -13.83 -13.84
CA ALA A 34 12.46 -14.44 -15.07
C ALA A 34 12.58 -13.54 -16.31
N SER A 35 13.03 -12.29 -16.16
CA SER A 35 13.05 -11.29 -17.25
C SER A 35 14.29 -10.38 -17.17
N SER A 36 14.36 -9.37 -18.05
CA SER A 36 15.47 -8.42 -18.05
C SER A 36 15.39 -7.40 -16.91
N ARG A 37 16.54 -6.84 -16.49
CA ARG A 37 16.59 -5.75 -15.48
C ARG A 37 15.70 -4.56 -15.82
N LYS A 38 15.57 -4.24 -17.11
CA LYS A 38 14.70 -3.16 -17.59
C LYS A 38 13.22 -3.48 -17.34
N GLN A 39 12.79 -4.71 -17.59
CA GLN A 39 11.43 -5.15 -17.33
C GLN A 39 11.13 -5.19 -15.83
N ALA A 40 12.05 -5.73 -15.03
CA ALA A 40 11.93 -5.72 -13.57
C ALA A 40 11.81 -4.28 -13.02
N GLY A 41 12.61 -3.36 -13.54
CA GLY A 41 12.52 -1.93 -13.20
C GLY A 41 11.17 -1.31 -13.58
N ALA A 42 10.61 -1.66 -14.74
CA ALA A 42 9.28 -1.20 -15.16
C ALA A 42 8.16 -1.74 -14.24
N VAL A 43 8.25 -3.01 -13.82
CA VAL A 43 7.31 -3.60 -12.86
C VAL A 43 7.41 -2.89 -11.50
N ALA A 44 8.62 -2.68 -10.98
CA ALA A 44 8.83 -1.94 -9.74
C ALA A 44 8.30 -0.50 -9.82
N ALA A 45 8.54 0.19 -10.93
CA ALA A 45 8.00 1.54 -11.14
C ALA A 45 6.47 1.55 -11.15
N GLY A 46 5.83 0.56 -11.81
CA GLY A 46 4.38 0.41 -11.80
C GLY A 46 3.82 0.23 -10.39
N VAL A 47 4.45 -0.64 -9.58
CA VAL A 47 4.09 -0.85 -8.16
C VAL A 47 4.20 0.44 -7.36
N VAL A 48 5.32 1.16 -7.46
CA VAL A 48 5.54 2.42 -6.73
C VAL A 48 4.52 3.48 -7.13
N LEU A 49 4.22 3.60 -8.43
CA LEU A 49 3.23 4.56 -8.93
C LEU A 49 1.81 4.20 -8.44
N GLY A 50 1.42 2.94 -8.52
CA GLY A 50 0.12 2.48 -8.03
C GLY A 50 -0.06 2.74 -6.53
N ASN A 51 0.93 2.35 -5.72
CA ASN A 51 0.93 2.59 -4.28
C ASN A 51 0.96 4.09 -3.95
N GLY A 52 1.70 4.89 -4.73
CA GLY A 52 1.73 6.34 -4.58
C GLY A 52 0.38 7.00 -4.85
N ILE A 53 -0.32 6.58 -5.91
CA ILE A 53 -1.67 7.06 -6.23
C ILE A 53 -2.64 6.68 -5.11
N TRP A 54 -2.59 5.43 -4.63
CA TRP A 54 -3.46 4.98 -3.56
C TRP A 54 -3.20 5.72 -2.24
N ALA A 55 -1.93 5.91 -1.87
CA ALA A 55 -1.55 6.68 -0.68
C ALA A 55 -2.01 8.14 -0.77
N ALA A 56 -1.86 8.78 -1.93
CA ALA A 56 -2.37 10.13 -2.16
C ALA A 56 -3.90 10.17 -2.03
N ALA A 57 -4.61 9.22 -2.63
CA ALA A 57 -6.07 9.12 -2.51
C ALA A 57 -6.52 8.95 -1.04
N ALA A 58 -5.81 8.11 -0.27
CA ALA A 58 -6.05 7.91 1.16
C ALA A 58 -5.86 9.20 1.98
N LEU A 59 -4.80 9.96 1.69
CA LEU A 59 -4.50 11.22 2.38
C LEU A 59 -5.48 12.35 2.03
N PHE A 60 -5.91 12.44 0.77
CA PHE A 60 -6.65 13.61 0.27
C PHE A 60 -8.17 13.44 0.19
N GLY A 61 -8.74 12.23 0.27
CA GLY A 61 -10.20 12.16 0.15
C GLY A 61 -10.91 10.81 0.20
N VAL A 62 -10.22 9.67 0.16
CA VAL A 62 -10.89 8.36 0.26
C VAL A 62 -11.60 8.19 1.60
N GLY A 63 -11.03 8.72 2.69
CA GLY A 63 -11.71 8.74 3.99
C GLY A 63 -13.05 9.47 3.93
N THR A 64 -13.09 10.64 3.28
CA THR A 64 -14.32 11.40 3.06
C THR A 64 -15.31 10.64 2.18
N LEU A 65 -14.82 9.98 1.12
CA LEU A 65 -15.65 9.16 0.24
C LEU A 65 -16.34 8.03 1.01
N PHE A 66 -15.62 7.35 1.90
CA PHE A 66 -16.17 6.28 2.73
C PHE A 66 -17.15 6.76 3.81
N ILE A 67 -16.98 7.99 4.30
CA ILE A 67 -17.97 8.63 5.18
C ILE A 67 -19.26 8.95 4.41
N LEU A 68 -19.15 9.48 3.18
CA LEU A 68 -20.29 9.84 2.34
C LEU A 68 -21.01 8.62 1.75
N PHE A 69 -20.28 7.54 1.46
CA PHE A 69 -20.80 6.31 0.87
C PHE A 69 -20.35 5.06 1.67
N PRO A 70 -20.96 4.79 2.84
CA PRO A 70 -20.54 3.69 3.70
C PRO A 70 -20.64 2.30 3.05
N THR A 71 -21.61 2.10 2.15
CA THR A 71 -21.74 0.84 1.39
C THR A 71 -20.50 0.55 0.54
N LEU A 72 -19.86 1.60 0.00
CA LEU A 72 -18.64 1.46 -0.78
C LEU A 72 -17.48 0.97 0.10
N PHE A 73 -17.36 1.50 1.32
CA PHE A 73 -16.38 1.03 2.30
C PHE A 73 -16.58 -0.44 2.66
N ILE A 74 -17.82 -0.85 2.93
CA ILE A 74 -18.12 -2.25 3.28
C ILE A 74 -17.82 -3.18 2.11
N ALA A 75 -18.15 -2.78 0.87
CA ALA A 75 -17.84 -3.57 -0.31
C ALA A 75 -16.33 -3.78 -0.47
N PHE A 76 -15.54 -2.69 -0.38
CA PHE A 76 -14.07 -2.77 -0.42
C PHE A 76 -13.51 -3.67 0.69
N LYS A 77 -14.00 -3.50 1.91
CA LYS A 77 -13.53 -4.28 3.07
C LYS A 77 -13.79 -5.79 2.92
N VAL A 78 -14.86 -6.19 2.24
CA VAL A 78 -15.23 -7.61 2.06
C VAL A 78 -14.55 -8.23 0.84
N ILE A 79 -14.40 -7.47 -0.25
CA ILE A 79 -13.75 -7.95 -1.48
C ILE A 79 -12.23 -8.05 -1.31
N GLY A 80 -11.65 -7.14 -0.51
CA GLY A 80 -10.21 -6.93 -0.44
C GLY A 80 -9.78 -5.80 -1.35
#